data_AF-A0A946WHH5-F1
#
_entry.id   AF-A0A946WHH5-F1
#
_cell.length_a   1.000
_cell.length_b   1.000
_cell.length_c   1.000
_cell.angle_alpha   90.00
_cell.angle_beta   90.00
_cell.angle_gamma   90.00
#
_symmetry.space_group_name_H-M   'P 1'
#
loop_
_entity.id
_entity.type
_entity.pdbx_description
1 polymer ?
#
loop_
_entity_poly.entity_id
_entity_poly.type
_entity_poly.pdbx_seq_one_letter_code
_entity_poly.pdbx_strand_id
1 'polypeptide(L)'
;MKLKLHTQPDVPLEAESITPAVINKLKVKEVEKVKVFHGNREVNMAEFFTVTDNKNDLLEVEGDMHRIKYLGANMDGGEMRIEGDVGQHLGSAMSGGFIKVNGSTG
;
A
#
# COMPACT_ATOMS: atom_id res chain seq x y z
N MET A 1 9.07 6.41 1.65
CA MET A 1 7.83 6.70 2.44
C MET A 1 7.51 5.53 3.36
N LYS A 2 6.73 5.75 4.44
CA LYS A 2 6.19 4.69 5.30
C LYS A 2 4.67 4.82 5.50
N LEU A 3 3.95 3.73 5.30
CA LEU A 3 2.52 3.59 5.52
C LEU A 3 2.29 2.58 6.65
N LYS A 4 1.61 2.99 7.73
CA LYS A 4 1.27 2.09 8.83
C LYS A 4 -0.25 1.96 8.94
N LEU A 5 -0.78 0.75 8.81
CA LEU A 5 -2.20 0.48 8.99
C LEU A 5 -2.57 0.71 10.46
N HIS A 6 -3.51 1.61 10.72
CA HIS A 6 -4.03 1.90 12.07
C HIS A 6 -5.49 1.47 12.25
N THR A 7 -6.24 1.35 11.15
CA THR A 7 -7.64 0.92 11.16
C THR A 7 -7.80 -0.29 10.25
N GLN A 8 -8.38 -1.36 10.77
CA GLN A 8 -8.69 -2.57 9.99
C GLN A 8 -9.97 -2.35 9.17
N PRO A 9 -9.94 -2.63 7.86
CA PRO A 9 -11.13 -2.49 7.04
C PRO A 9 -12.12 -3.65 7.30
N ASP A 10 -13.38 -3.31 7.54
CA ASP A 10 -14.49 -4.25 7.79
C ASP A 10 -14.96 -4.99 6.53
N VAL A 11 -14.79 -4.37 5.36
CA VAL A 11 -14.85 -4.97 4.02
C VAL A 11 -13.51 -4.78 3.30
N PRO A 12 -13.15 -5.58 2.29
CA PRO A 12 -11.84 -5.47 1.66
C PRO A 12 -11.52 -4.07 1.12
N LEU A 13 -10.25 -3.69 1.25
CA LEU A 13 -9.68 -2.48 0.67
C LEU A 13 -8.95 -2.82 -0.62
N GLU A 14 -9.23 -2.13 -1.72
CA GLU A 14 -8.47 -2.27 -2.97
C GLU A 14 -7.49 -1.10 -3.08
N ALA A 15 -6.20 -1.45 -3.10
CA ALA A 15 -5.10 -0.53 -2.89
C ALA A 15 -4.11 -0.52 -4.06
N GLU A 16 -4.63 -0.57 -5.29
CA GLU A 16 -3.85 -0.50 -6.54
C GLU A 16 -2.94 0.74 -6.61
N SER A 17 -3.33 1.83 -5.95
CA SER A 17 -2.56 3.07 -5.88
C SER A 17 -1.37 3.01 -4.92
N ILE A 18 -1.26 1.97 -4.07
CA ILE A 18 -0.12 1.78 -3.16
C ILE A 18 1.02 1.12 -3.92
N THR A 19 1.81 1.95 -4.60
CA THR A 19 3.07 1.59 -5.27
C THR A 19 4.13 2.65 -4.99
N PRO A 20 5.45 2.32 -5.03
CA PRO A 20 6.50 3.34 -4.91
C PRO A 20 6.39 4.42 -5.99
N ALA A 21 6.00 4.03 -7.21
CA ALA A 21 5.86 4.94 -8.36
C ALA A 21 4.80 6.02 -8.15
N VAL A 22 3.76 5.75 -7.35
CA VAL A 22 2.73 6.73 -6.98
C VAL A 22 3.11 7.43 -5.67
N ILE A 23 3.37 6.66 -4.61
CA ILE A 23 3.47 7.18 -3.25
C ILE A 23 4.73 8.02 -3.03
N ASN A 24 5.89 7.59 -3.54
CA ASN A 24 7.14 8.33 -3.31
C ASN A 24 7.25 9.63 -4.13
N LYS A 25 6.36 9.86 -5.10
CA LYS A 25 6.34 11.12 -5.88
C LYS A 25 5.51 12.22 -5.21
N LEU A 26 4.83 11.91 -4.11
CA LEU A 26 3.88 12.78 -3.43
C LEU A 26 4.41 13.18 -2.06
N LYS A 27 3.96 14.34 -1.55
CA LYS A 27 4.19 14.72 -0.15
C LYS A 27 3.23 13.98 0.76
N VAL A 28 3.56 13.89 2.05
CA VAL A 28 2.73 13.22 3.07
C VAL A 28 1.24 13.64 2.99
N LYS A 29 0.97 14.94 2.94
CA LYS A 29 -0.41 15.49 2.86
C LYS A 29 -1.16 15.13 1.57
N GLU A 30 -0.43 14.81 0.51
CA GLU A 30 -0.99 14.37 -0.77
C GLU A 30 -1.25 12.87 -0.74
N VAL A 31 -0.31 12.09 -0.19
CA VAL A 31 -0.48 10.65 0.06
C VAL A 31 -1.68 10.38 0.96
N GLU A 32 -1.89 11.17 2.02
CA GLU A 32 -3.06 11.09 2.90
C GLU A 32 -4.40 11.20 2.15
N LYS A 33 -4.41 11.87 0.98
CA LYS A 33 -5.60 12.09 0.14
C LYS A 33 -5.67 11.14 -1.05
N VAL A 34 -4.67 10.29 -1.27
CA VAL A 34 -4.71 9.26 -2.32
C VAL A 34 -5.95 8.41 -2.10
N LYS A 35 -6.67 8.16 -3.19
CA LYS A 35 -7.89 7.36 -3.17
C LYS A 35 -7.56 5.87 -3.19
N VAL A 36 -8.29 5.15 -2.36
CA VAL A 36 -8.37 3.69 -2.31
C VAL A 36 -9.85 3.31 -2.28
N PHE A 37 -10.20 2.10 -2.70
CA PHE A 37 -11.57 1.63 -2.64
C PHE A 37 -11.80 0.82 -1.37
N HIS A 38 -12.86 1.16 -0.63
CA HIS A 38 -13.37 0.39 0.50
C HIS A 38 -14.74 -0.13 0.11
N GLY A 39 -14.79 -1.40 -0.31
CA GLY A 39 -15.95 -1.95 -1.01
C GLY A 39 -16.26 -1.15 -2.28
N ASN A 40 -17.42 -0.49 -2.32
CA ASN A 40 -17.87 0.29 -3.48
C ASN A 40 -17.69 1.81 -3.33
N ARG A 41 -16.88 2.27 -2.37
CA ARG A 41 -16.65 3.69 -2.10
C ARG A 41 -15.19 4.05 -2.22
N GLU A 42 -14.92 5.23 -2.77
CA GLU A 42 -13.58 5.82 -2.69
C GLU A 42 -13.41 6.59 -1.38
N VAL A 43 -12.35 6.26 -0.67
CA VAL A 43 -11.99 6.84 0.63
C VAL A 43 -10.55 7.34 0.59
N ASN A 44 -10.19 8.21 1.52
CA ASN A 44 -8.83 8.72 1.61
C ASN A 44 -7.92 7.68 2.28
N MET A 45 -6.67 7.57 1.82
CA MET A 45 -5.63 6.72 2.42
C MET A 45 -5.51 6.93 3.94
N ALA A 46 -5.62 8.18 4.40
CA ALA A 46 -5.50 8.54 5.81
C ALA A 46 -6.56 7.89 6.73
N GLU A 47 -7.69 7.44 6.17
CA GLU A 47 -8.73 6.74 6.94
C GLU A 47 -8.23 5.38 7.47
N PHE A 48 -7.25 4.77 6.79
CA PHE A 48 -6.72 3.45 7.15
C PHE A 48 -5.24 3.49 7.54
N PHE A 49 -4.45 4.39 6.94
CA PHE A 49 -3.00 4.44 7.10
C PHE A 49 -2.51 5.74 7.71
N THR A 50 -1.51 5.62 8.59
CA THR A 50 -0.67 6.73 9.02
C THR A 50 0.47 6.85 8.03
N VAL A 51 0.66 8.04 7.48
CA VAL A 51 1.69 8.31 6.47
C VAL A 51 2.86 9.03 7.14
N THR A 52 4.08 8.54 6.95
CA THR A 52 5.29 9.20 7.43
C THR A 52 6.32 9.24 6.31
N ASP A 53 7.05 10.35 6.20
CA ASP A 53 8.20 10.44 5.31
C ASP A 53 9.47 9.98 6.04
N ASN A 54 10.05 8.87 5.58
CA ASN A 54 11.32 8.33 6.07
C ASN A 54 12.52 8.76 5.20
N LYS A 55 12.33 9.66 4.23
CA LYS A 55 13.35 10.19 3.31
C LYS A 55 14.16 9.10 2.60
N ASN A 56 13.48 8.02 2.21
CA ASN A 56 14.04 6.92 1.44
C ASN A 56 13.13 6.58 0.25
N ASP A 57 13.75 6.10 -0.83
CA ASP A 57 13.09 5.59 -2.03
C ASP A 57 12.40 4.24 -1.81
N LEU A 58 12.70 3.55 -0.70
CA LEU A 58 11.94 2.39 -0.24
C LEU A 58 10.55 2.80 0.27
N LEU A 59 9.50 2.15 -0.23
CA LEU A 59 8.16 2.22 0.35
C LEU A 59 7.99 1.13 1.41
N GLU A 60 7.87 1.53 2.67
CA GLU A 60 7.58 0.62 3.78
C GLU A 60 6.09 0.58 4.06
N VAL A 61 5.51 -0.62 4.18
CA VAL A 61 4.11 -0.84 4.57
C VAL A 61 4.09 -1.77 5.78
N GLU A 62 3.45 -1.34 6.87
CA GLU A 62 3.41 -2.07 8.15
C GLU A 62 1.97 -2.27 8.62
N GLY A 63 1.65 -3.51 9.04
CA GLY A 63 0.36 -3.86 9.60
C GLY A 63 -0.13 -5.23 9.14
N ASP A 64 -1.30 -5.63 9.62
CA ASP A 64 -1.99 -6.81 9.09
C ASP A 64 -2.86 -6.41 7.90
N MET A 65 -2.36 -6.65 6.68
CA MET A 65 -2.99 -6.31 5.41
C MET A 65 -3.75 -7.49 4.78
N HIS A 66 -4.17 -8.51 5.54
CA HIS A 66 -4.89 -9.68 4.98
C HIS A 66 -6.19 -9.32 4.22
N ARG A 67 -6.81 -8.17 4.53
CA ARG A 67 -8.00 -7.63 3.84
C ARG A 67 -7.70 -6.57 2.78
N ILE A 68 -6.43 -6.34 2.47
CA ILE A 68 -6.01 -5.37 1.47
C ILE A 68 -5.59 -6.11 0.21
N LYS A 69 -6.24 -5.78 -0.90
CA LYS A 69 -6.04 -6.38 -2.20
C LYS A 69 -5.23 -5.46 -3.10
N TYR A 70 -4.58 -6.06 -4.10
CA TYR A 70 -3.88 -5.35 -5.17
C TYR A 70 -2.74 -4.43 -4.72
N LEU A 71 -2.18 -4.68 -3.54
CA LEU A 71 -1.04 -3.92 -3.06
C LEU A 71 0.15 -4.15 -4.01
N GLY A 72 0.80 -3.09 -4.47
CA GLY A 72 1.88 -3.20 -5.46
C GLY A 72 1.44 -3.61 -6.87
N ALA A 73 0.13 -3.65 -7.17
CA ALA A 73 -0.35 -4.00 -8.51
C ALA A 73 0.17 -3.03 -9.56
N ASN A 74 0.47 -3.54 -10.76
CA ASN A 74 1.03 -2.79 -11.88
C ASN A 74 2.35 -2.04 -11.57
N MET A 75 3.08 -2.39 -10.50
CA MET A 75 4.37 -1.74 -10.20
C MET A 75 5.32 -1.83 -11.41
N ASP A 76 5.94 -0.70 -11.76
CA ASP A 76 6.96 -0.60 -12.81
C ASP A 76 8.21 0.15 -12.31
N GLY A 77 8.81 -0.40 -11.25
CA GLY A 77 10.06 0.05 -10.65
C GLY A 77 9.97 0.40 -9.16
N GLY A 78 11.15 0.50 -8.52
CA GLY A 78 11.29 0.82 -7.09
C GLY A 78 11.19 -0.41 -6.18
N GLU A 79 11.34 -0.16 -4.88
CA GLU A 79 11.31 -1.20 -3.85
C GLU A 79 10.17 -0.97 -2.87
N MET A 80 9.49 -2.06 -2.51
CA MET A 80 8.47 -2.08 -1.46
C MET A 80 8.82 -3.16 -0.42
N ARG A 81 8.72 -2.81 0.85
CA ARG A 81 8.90 -3.73 1.97
C ARG A 81 7.66 -3.75 2.83
N ILE A 82 7.12 -4.95 3.04
CA ILE A 82 5.90 -5.18 3.78
C ILE A 82 6.21 -5.97 5.04
N GLU A 83 5.82 -5.43 6.19
CA GLU A 83 5.90 -6.07 7.50
C GLU A 83 4.49 -6.46 7.95
N GLY A 84 4.15 -7.75 7.79
CA GLY A 84 2.84 -8.32 8.10
C GLY A 84 2.20 -9.08 6.94
N ASP A 85 1.03 -9.68 7.21
CA ASP A 85 0.31 -10.49 6.24
C ASP A 85 -0.35 -9.63 5.16
N VAL A 86 -0.51 -10.17 3.95
CA VAL A 86 -1.03 -9.44 2.79
C VAL A 86 -2.16 -10.23 2.15
N GLY A 87 -3.21 -9.52 1.77
CA GLY A 87 -4.36 -10.07 1.05
C GLY A 87 -4.06 -10.41 -0.42
N GLN A 88 -5.13 -10.67 -1.14
CA GLN A 88 -5.08 -11.22 -2.50
C GLN A 88 -4.48 -10.24 -3.52
N HIS A 89 -3.92 -10.79 -4.60
CA HIS A 89 -3.45 -10.02 -5.76
C HIS A 89 -2.27 -9.07 -5.48
N LEU A 90 -1.46 -9.38 -4.47
CA LEU A 90 -0.17 -8.71 -4.26
C LEU A 90 0.68 -8.74 -5.54
N GLY A 91 1.14 -7.58 -5.99
CA GLY A 91 2.02 -7.46 -7.16
C GLY A 91 1.37 -7.94 -8.47
N SER A 92 0.04 -8.00 -8.54
CA SER A 92 -0.64 -8.43 -9.77
C SER A 92 -0.24 -7.55 -10.95
N ALA A 93 0.11 -8.19 -12.07
CA ALA A 93 0.59 -7.53 -13.29
C ALA A 93 1.81 -6.60 -13.11
N MET A 94 2.64 -6.83 -12.08
CA MET A 94 3.91 -6.10 -11.91
C MET A 94 4.86 -6.35 -13.10
N SER A 95 5.37 -5.26 -13.69
CA SER A 95 6.32 -5.29 -14.82
C SER A 95 7.76 -4.96 -14.40
N GLY A 96 7.98 -4.36 -13.23
CA GLY A 96 9.31 -4.03 -12.73
C GLY A 96 9.37 -3.61 -11.26
N GLY A 97 10.56 -3.70 -10.65
CA GLY A 97 10.81 -3.38 -9.24
C GLY A 97 10.98 -4.62 -8.36
N PHE A 98 10.86 -4.43 -7.03
CA PHE A 98 10.97 -5.52 -6.06
C PHE A 98 10.00 -5.33 -4.88
N ILE A 99 9.33 -6.41 -4.49
CA ILE A 99 8.44 -6.45 -3.31
C ILE A 99 8.95 -7.54 -2.36
N LYS A 100 9.27 -7.16 -1.11
CA LYS A 100 9.61 -8.08 -0.02
C LYS A 100 8.50 -8.11 1.01
N VAL A 101 7.97 -9.30 1.29
CA VAL A 101 6.98 -9.54 2.34
C VAL A 101 7.62 -10.31 3.49
N ASN A 102 7.50 -9.78 4.71
CA ASN A 102 7.79 -10.49 5.94
C ASN A 102 6.46 -10.84 6.61
N GLY A 103 5.82 -11.89 6.11
CA GLY A 103 4.48 -12.32 6.47
C GLY A 103 3.95 -13.36 5.49
N SER A 104 2.67 -13.70 5.59
CA SER A 104 1.97 -14.56 4.65
C SER A 104 1.31 -13.75 3.53
N THR A 105 1.15 -14.35 2.36
CA THR A 105 0.46 -13.74 1.20
C THR A 105 -0.71 -14.63 0.77
N GLY A 106 -1.83 -14.02 0.36
CA GLY A 106 -3.03 -14.72 -0.11
C GLY A 106 -3.38 -14.51 -1.58
#